data_AF-A0A9C8HYE9-F1
#
_entry.id   AF-A0A9C8HYE9-F1
#
_cell.length_a   1.000
_cell.length_b   1.000
_cell.length_c   1.000
_cell.angle_alpha   90.00
_cell.angle_beta   90.00
_cell.angle_gamma   90.00
#
_symmetry.space_group_name_H-M   'P 1'
#
loop_
_entity.id
_entity.type
_entity.pdbx_description
1 polymer ?
#
loop_
_entity_poly.entity_id
_entity_poly.type
_entity_poly.pdbx_seq_one_letter_code
_entity_poly.pdbx_strand_id
1 'polypeptide(L)'
;MRKKLLVHFFIFILILIFSHYAYPREINLKEIYRLTFEKDSFQAISQSTIDVEKYKILQTVSLYQPQLKLEHLTSKRFGDYDFEPVVRYGNFEVPIDINIFRTYETRLVFNQLLYDNNRIKLARQLGESEVYVKTWELKKYFYEELRYNILLYLGIHASINKIKLLEENLSLLDKTVS
;
A
#
# COMPACT_ATOMS: atom_id res chain seq x y z
N MET A 1 -57.00 4.90 -13.48
CA MET A 1 -55.60 4.54 -13.14
C MET A 1 -54.57 5.59 -13.62
N ARG A 2 -54.64 6.12 -14.86
CA ARG A 2 -53.70 7.13 -15.38
C ARG A 2 -53.49 8.39 -14.51
N LYS A 3 -54.53 8.90 -13.85
CA LYS A 3 -54.42 10.11 -12.99
C LYS A 3 -53.54 9.92 -11.76
N LYS A 4 -53.44 8.71 -11.20
CA LYS A 4 -52.55 8.44 -10.05
C LYS A 4 -51.08 8.43 -10.46
N LEU A 5 -50.75 8.01 -11.68
CA LEU A 5 -49.36 7.92 -12.15
C LEU A 5 -48.72 9.30 -12.29
N LEU A 6 -49.48 10.29 -12.75
CA LEU A 6 -49.04 11.68 -12.88
C LEU A 6 -48.68 12.32 -11.53
N VAL A 7 -49.42 12.00 -10.47
CA VAL A 7 -49.16 12.54 -9.12
C VAL A 7 -47.83 12.00 -8.56
N HIS A 8 -47.58 10.69 -8.69
CA HIS A 8 -46.32 10.10 -8.21
C HIS A 8 -45.11 10.63 -9.01
N PHE A 9 -45.28 10.81 -10.32
CA PHE A 9 -44.25 11.40 -11.17
C PHE A 9 -43.92 12.85 -10.76
N PHE A 10 -44.94 13.64 -10.43
CA PHE A 10 -44.74 15.03 -9.97
C PHE A 10 -44.06 15.10 -8.60
N ILE A 11 -44.44 14.24 -7.65
CA ILE A 11 -43.77 14.13 -6.34
C ILE A 11 -42.31 13.72 -6.51
N PHE A 12 -42.02 12.78 -7.40
CA PHE A 12 -40.65 12.34 -7.68
C PHE A 12 -39.77 13.47 -8.25
N ILE A 13 -40.30 14.29 -9.16
CA ILE A 13 -39.59 15.46 -9.71
C ILE A 13 -39.34 16.52 -8.62
N LEU A 14 -40.32 16.78 -7.75
CA LEU A 14 -40.15 17.69 -6.61
C LEU A 14 -39.04 17.20 -5.68
N ILE A 15 -38.97 15.91 -5.37
CA ILE A 15 -37.89 15.33 -4.56
C ILE A 15 -36.53 15.53 -5.27
N LEU A 16 -36.45 15.31 -6.58
CA LEU A 16 -35.22 15.55 -7.36
C LEU A 16 -34.78 17.02 -7.31
N ILE A 17 -35.70 17.96 -7.52
CA ILE A 17 -35.40 19.40 -7.47
C ILE A 17 -34.99 19.81 -6.05
N PHE A 18 -35.73 19.41 -5.02
CA PHE A 18 -35.36 19.70 -3.64
C PHE A 18 -34.05 19.02 -3.24
N SER A 19 -33.75 17.81 -3.71
CA SER A 19 -32.46 17.17 -3.47
C SER A 19 -31.30 17.93 -4.15
N HIS A 20 -31.56 18.60 -5.28
CA HIS A 20 -30.56 19.40 -5.99
C HIS A 20 -30.37 20.79 -5.35
N TYR A 21 -31.44 21.39 -4.83
CA TYR A 21 -31.42 22.70 -4.15
C TYR A 21 -31.13 22.65 -2.65
N ALA A 22 -31.31 21.49 -2.00
CA ALA A 22 -30.97 21.25 -0.61
C ALA A 22 -29.53 20.72 -0.43
N TYR A 23 -28.73 20.66 -1.50
CA TYR A 23 -27.27 20.68 -1.35
C TYR A 23 -26.92 22.03 -0.74
N PRO A 24 -26.54 22.09 0.54
CA PRO A 24 -26.14 23.34 1.16
C PRO A 24 -25.00 23.90 0.32
N ARG A 25 -25.18 25.13 -0.18
CA ARG A 25 -24.15 25.93 -0.85
C ARG A 25 -22.87 26.14 -0.01
N GLU A 26 -22.83 25.61 1.21
CA GLU A 26 -21.73 25.68 2.16
C GLU A 26 -21.19 24.33 2.66
N ILE A 27 -21.64 23.18 2.12
CA ILE A 27 -20.81 21.98 2.34
C ILE A 27 -19.57 22.19 1.49
N ASN A 28 -18.48 22.60 2.13
CA ASN A 28 -17.17 22.60 1.49
C ASN A 28 -16.70 21.14 1.36
N LEU A 29 -17.45 20.34 0.60
CA LEU A 29 -17.18 18.93 0.30
C LEU A 29 -15.78 18.77 -0.26
N LYS A 30 -15.31 19.78 -1.00
CA LYS A 30 -13.94 19.84 -1.50
C LYS A 30 -12.93 19.89 -0.35
N GLU A 31 -13.20 20.66 0.70
CA GLU A 31 -12.34 20.73 1.88
C GLU A 31 -12.48 19.50 2.77
N ILE A 32 -13.68 18.92 2.94
CA ILE A 32 -13.86 17.64 3.65
C ILE A 32 -13.12 16.53 2.92
N TYR A 33 -13.24 16.46 1.60
CA TYR A 33 -12.51 15.52 0.76
C TYR A 33 -11.01 15.73 0.89
N ARG A 34 -10.53 16.98 0.80
CA ARG A 34 -9.12 17.34 0.94
C ARG A 34 -8.57 16.95 2.31
N LEU A 35 -9.27 17.29 3.39
CA LEU A 35 -8.86 16.95 4.76
C LEU A 35 -8.90 15.44 5.02
N THR A 36 -9.90 14.73 4.48
CA THR A 36 -9.98 13.27 4.57
C THR A 36 -8.81 12.63 3.82
N PHE A 37 -8.43 13.18 2.67
CA PHE A 37 -7.30 12.66 1.88
C PHE A 37 -5.92 13.03 2.46
N GLU A 38 -5.76 14.24 3.01
CA GLU A 38 -4.45 14.75 3.47
C GLU A 38 -4.07 14.28 4.87
N LYS A 39 -5.03 14.04 5.77
CA LYS A 39 -4.73 13.67 7.17
C LYS A 39 -4.72 12.19 7.46
N ASP A 40 -5.08 11.36 6.49
CA ASP A 40 -5.36 9.97 6.80
C ASP A 40 -4.07 9.14 6.88
N SER A 41 -3.59 8.97 8.12
CA SER A 41 -2.50 8.04 8.45
C SER A 41 -2.76 6.62 7.93
N PHE A 42 -4.04 6.23 7.78
CA PHE A 42 -4.41 4.95 7.20
C PHE A 42 -4.09 4.88 5.71
N GLN A 43 -4.24 5.97 4.96
CA GLN A 43 -3.83 6.04 3.56
C GLN A 43 -2.32 5.82 3.42
N ALA A 44 -1.51 6.41 4.31
CA ALA A 44 -0.05 6.20 4.31
C ALA A 44 0.33 4.73 4.60
N ILE A 45 -0.30 4.10 5.60
CA ILE A 45 -0.08 2.69 5.95
C ILE A 45 -0.52 1.77 4.81
N SER A 46 -1.68 2.05 4.21
CA SER A 46 -2.22 1.25 3.10
C SER A 46 -1.39 1.40 1.83
N GLN A 47 -0.89 2.60 1.55
CA GLN A 47 0.02 2.84 0.44
C GLN A 47 1.35 2.10 0.64
N SER A 48 1.90 2.13 1.85
CA SER A 48 3.09 1.35 2.21
C SER A 48 2.85 -0.16 1.99
N THR A 49 1.67 -0.66 2.34
CA THR A 49 1.29 -2.06 2.11
C THR A 49 1.27 -2.39 0.61
N ILE A 50 0.71 -1.51 -0.23
CA ILE A 50 0.73 -1.66 -1.68
C ILE A 50 2.16 -1.68 -2.22
N ASP A 51 3.04 -0.82 -1.70
CA ASP A 51 4.42 -0.73 -2.16
C ASP A 51 5.25 -1.95 -1.73
N VAL A 52 4.97 -2.53 -0.56
CA VAL A 52 5.52 -3.83 -0.15
C VAL A 52 5.11 -4.93 -1.13
N GLU A 53 3.84 -5.00 -1.53
CA GLU A 53 3.38 -6.01 -2.51
C GLU A 53 4.04 -5.81 -3.88
N LYS A 54 4.16 -4.56 -4.36
CA LYS A 54 4.93 -4.27 -5.59
C LYS A 54 6.39 -4.72 -5.47
N TYR A 55 7.01 -4.49 -4.31
CA TYR A 55 8.38 -4.88 -4.08
C TYR A 55 8.55 -6.41 -4.08
N LYS A 56 7.60 -7.16 -3.53
CA LYS A 56 7.59 -8.63 -3.62
C LYS A 56 7.48 -9.11 -5.07
N ILE A 57 6.71 -8.45 -5.93
CA ILE A 57 6.67 -8.76 -7.37
C ILE A 57 8.07 -8.57 -7.97
N LEU A 58 8.70 -7.43 -7.71
CA LEU A 58 10.04 -7.13 -8.24
C LEU A 58 11.09 -8.12 -7.76
N GLN A 59 11.07 -8.50 -6.48
CA GLN A 59 11.94 -9.55 -5.94
C GLN A 59 11.67 -10.89 -6.59
N THR A 60 10.40 -11.26 -6.75
CA THR A 60 10.02 -12.52 -7.38
C THR A 60 10.49 -12.57 -8.83
N VAL A 61 10.31 -11.49 -9.60
CA VAL A 61 10.80 -11.38 -10.97
C VAL A 61 12.33 -11.39 -11.04
N SER A 62 13.03 -10.74 -10.11
CA SER A 62 14.50 -10.68 -10.10
C SER A 62 15.15 -12.02 -9.76
N LEU A 63 14.46 -12.92 -9.05
CA LEU A 63 14.91 -14.30 -8.83
C LEU A 63 14.96 -15.11 -10.15
N TYR A 64 14.16 -14.73 -11.14
CA TYR A 64 14.12 -15.38 -12.44
C TYR A 64 15.05 -14.74 -13.48
N GLN A 65 15.61 -13.57 -13.16
CA GLN A 65 16.62 -12.94 -14.00
C GLN A 65 18.00 -13.49 -13.69
N PRO A 66 18.92 -13.52 -14.67
CA PRO A 66 20.29 -13.90 -14.38
C PRO A 66 20.91 -12.98 -13.33
N GLN A 67 21.45 -13.58 -12.27
CA GLN A 67 22.09 -12.86 -11.18
C GLN A 67 23.60 -12.93 -11.34
N LEU A 68 24.22 -11.76 -11.39
CA LEU A 68 25.65 -11.60 -11.41
C LEU A 68 26.10 -11.18 -10.01
N LYS A 69 26.90 -12.01 -9.35
CA LYS A 69 27.39 -11.76 -8.00
C LYS A 69 28.91 -11.83 -7.97
N LEU A 70 29.54 -10.78 -7.45
CA LEU A 70 30.96 -10.79 -7.14
C LEU A 70 31.16 -11.50 -5.80
N GLU A 71 31.96 -12.56 -5.78
CA GLU A 71 32.31 -13.29 -4.56
C GLU A 71 33.80 -13.15 -4.27
N HIS A 72 34.11 -12.77 -3.03
CA HIS A 72 35.45 -12.79 -2.47
C HIS A 72 35.51 -13.88 -1.40
N LEU A 73 36.22 -14.96 -1.70
CA LEU A 73 36.40 -16.07 -0.80
C LEU A 73 37.82 -16.02 -0.24
N THR A 74 37.91 -15.99 1.08
CA THR A 74 39.18 -16.16 1.79
C THR A 74 39.05 -17.38 2.68
N SER A 75 39.97 -18.32 2.53
CA SER A 75 40.02 -19.48 3.42
C SER A 75 41.41 -19.65 3.97
N LYS A 76 41.48 -19.93 5.28
CA LYS A 76 42.71 -20.30 5.97
C LYS A 76 42.47 -21.69 6.53
N ARG A 77 43.12 -22.70 5.95
CA ARG A 77 43.03 -24.08 6.43
C ARG A 77 44.29 -24.40 7.22
N PHE A 78 44.08 -24.94 8.42
CA PHE A 78 45.08 -25.67 9.18
C PHE A 78 44.77 -27.13 8.97
N GLY A 79 45.61 -27.85 8.24
CA GLY A 79 45.41 -29.28 8.02
C GLY A 79 46.41 -30.04 8.84
N ASP A 80 45.97 -30.88 9.78
CA ASP A 80 46.76 -32.03 10.20
C ASP A 80 46.63 -33.04 9.06
N TYR A 81 47.52 -32.91 8.06
CA TYR A 81 47.62 -33.91 7.01
C TYR A 81 48.38 -35.10 7.59
N ASP A 82 47.87 -36.32 7.42
CA ASP A 82 48.59 -37.57 7.76
C ASP A 82 49.84 -37.79 6.89
N PHE A 83 50.19 -36.83 6.03
CA PHE A 83 51.37 -36.80 5.19
C PHE A 83 52.04 -35.42 5.30
N GLU A 84 53.37 -35.41 5.37
CA GLU A 84 54.15 -34.17 5.34
C GLU A 84 53.96 -33.51 3.95
N PRO A 85 53.43 -32.27 3.85
CA PRO A 85 53.29 -31.61 2.57
C PRO A 85 54.68 -31.26 2.01
N VAL A 86 55.03 -31.90 0.89
CA VAL A 86 56.30 -31.66 0.17
C VAL A 86 56.01 -30.79 -1.06
N VAL A 87 56.71 -29.65 -1.18
CA VAL A 87 56.72 -28.89 -2.44
C VAL A 87 57.92 -29.31 -3.28
N ARG A 88 57.64 -29.75 -4.51
CA ARG A 88 58.65 -30.18 -5.48
C ARG A 88 59.06 -29.01 -6.37
N TYR A 89 60.36 -28.67 -6.34
CA TYR A 89 61.00 -27.76 -7.30
C TYR A 89 61.89 -28.59 -8.24
N GLY A 90 61.32 -29.07 -9.36
CA GLY A 90 62.02 -29.99 -10.25
C GLY A 90 62.29 -31.34 -9.58
N ASN A 91 63.56 -31.73 -9.44
CA ASN A 91 63.99 -32.97 -8.77
C ASN A 91 64.27 -32.81 -7.27
N PHE A 92 63.99 -31.63 -6.69
CA PHE A 92 64.24 -31.35 -5.29
C PHE A 92 62.93 -31.29 -4.51
N GLU A 93 62.88 -32.01 -3.40
CA GLU A 93 61.75 -32.07 -2.48
C GLU A 93 62.06 -31.26 -1.22
N VAL A 94 61.28 -30.22 -0.96
CA VAL A 94 61.36 -29.43 0.27
C VAL A 94 60.17 -29.80 1.16
N PRO A 95 60.40 -30.44 2.33
CA PRO A 95 59.35 -30.63 3.33
C PRO A 95 58.96 -29.27 3.92
N ILE A 96 57.66 -29.03 4.09
CA ILE A 96 57.14 -27.78 4.67
C ILE A 96 56.57 -28.08 6.06
N ASP A 97 57.21 -27.55 7.10
CA ASP A 97 56.77 -27.66 8.51
C ASP A 97 55.50 -26.83 8.84
N ILE A 98 54.94 -26.12 7.87
CA ILE A 98 53.87 -25.13 8.05
C ILE A 98 52.62 -25.60 7.29
N ASN A 99 51.71 -26.24 8.03
CA ASN A 99 50.38 -26.65 7.57
C ASN A 99 49.37 -25.49 7.46
N ILE A 100 49.80 -24.30 7.00
CA ILE A 100 48.93 -23.13 6.85
C ILE A 100 48.71 -22.84 5.37
N PHE A 101 47.57 -23.27 4.84
CA PHE A 101 47.14 -22.95 3.49
C PHE A 101 46.20 -21.74 3.53
N ARG A 102 46.58 -20.65 2.87
CA ARG A 102 45.71 -19.49 2.64
C ARG A 102 45.30 -19.45 1.18
N THR A 103 43.99 -19.47 0.93
CA THR A 103 43.43 -19.32 -0.42
C THR A 103 42.68 -17.99 -0.48
N TYR A 104 42.99 -17.18 -1.50
CA TYR A 104 42.28 -15.95 -1.82
C TYR A 104 41.70 -16.11 -3.23
N GLU A 105 40.38 -16.11 -3.35
CA GLU A 105 39.67 -16.26 -4.63
C GLU A 105 38.72 -15.09 -4.80
N THR A 106 38.80 -14.41 -5.93
CA THR A 106 37.80 -13.43 -6.37
C THR A 106 37.21 -13.92 -7.66
N ARG A 107 35.89 -14.15 -7.68
CA ARG A 107 35.20 -14.66 -8.86
C ARG A 107 33.90 -13.92 -9.11
N LEU A 108 33.54 -13.84 -10.38
CA LEU A 108 32.23 -13.38 -10.81
C LEU A 108 31.36 -14.62 -10.99
N VAL A 109 30.34 -14.79 -10.15
CA VAL A 109 29.40 -15.90 -10.22
C VAL A 109 28.17 -15.47 -11.00
N PHE A 110 27.88 -16.21 -12.07
CA PHE A 110 26.66 -16.07 -12.84
C PHE A 110 25.71 -17.20 -12.46
N ASN A 111 24.59 -16.86 -11.82
CA ASN A 111 23.54 -17.80 -11.46
C ASN A 111 22.28 -17.50 -12.25
N GLN A 112 21.82 -18.46 -13.04
CA GLN A 112 20.54 -18.39 -13.74
C GLN A 112 19.75 -19.66 -13.46
N LEU A 113 18.60 -19.50 -12.81
CA LEU A 113 17.66 -20.59 -12.64
C LEU A 113 16.84 -20.73 -13.93
N LEU A 114 16.92 -21.90 -14.56
CA LEU A 114 16.15 -22.22 -15.75
C LEU A 114 14.76 -22.67 -15.33
N TYR A 115 13.79 -21.76 -15.40
CA TYR A 115 12.37 -22.04 -15.17
C TYR A 115 11.57 -21.97 -16.46
N ASP A 116 10.45 -22.68 -16.50
CA ASP A 116 9.44 -22.48 -17.55
C ASP A 116 8.93 -21.02 -17.47
N ASN A 117 8.98 -20.31 -18.60
CA ASN A 117 8.47 -18.95 -18.77
C ASN A 117 7.03 -18.79 -18.25
N ASN A 118 6.23 -19.86 -18.30
CA ASN A 118 4.87 -19.86 -17.76
C ASN A 118 4.82 -19.66 -16.24
N ARG A 119 5.77 -20.25 -15.49
CA ARG A 119 5.81 -20.09 -14.02
C ARG A 119 6.17 -18.66 -13.62
N ILE A 120 7.10 -18.04 -14.34
CA ILE A 120 7.49 -16.64 -14.14
C ILE A 120 6.29 -15.71 -14.40
N LYS A 121 5.60 -15.94 -15.52
CA LYS A 121 4.41 -15.18 -15.89
C LYS A 121 3.29 -15.32 -14.86
N LEU A 122 3.02 -16.54 -14.39
CA LEU A 122 2.01 -16.79 -13.37
C LEU A 122 2.36 -16.13 -12.02
N ALA A 123 3.60 -16.24 -11.56
CA ALA A 123 4.03 -15.61 -10.31
C ALA A 123 3.89 -14.08 -10.36
N ARG A 124 4.24 -13.48 -11.51
CA ARG A 124 4.03 -12.04 -11.75
C ARG A 124 2.54 -11.68 -11.75
N GLN A 125 1.71 -12.42 -12.48
CA GLN A 125 0.27 -12.18 -12.54
C GLN A 125 -0.41 -12.30 -11.18
N LEU A 126 0.02 -13.26 -10.36
CA LEU A 126 -0.48 -13.43 -9.00
C LEU A 126 -0.17 -12.19 -8.15
N GLY A 127 1.08 -11.74 -8.13
CA GLY A 127 1.44 -10.54 -7.37
C GLY A 127 0.80 -9.26 -7.92
N GLU A 128 0.65 -9.11 -9.24
CA GLU A 128 -0.13 -8.00 -9.83
C GLU A 128 -1.59 -8.01 -9.36
N SER A 129 -2.21 -9.19 -9.24
CA SER A 129 -3.56 -9.34 -8.69
C SER A 129 -3.61 -8.96 -7.20
N GLU A 130 -2.60 -9.31 -6.41
CA GLU A 130 -2.52 -8.94 -4.98
C GLU A 130 -2.43 -7.42 -4.81
N VAL A 131 -1.60 -6.76 -5.62
CA VAL A 131 -1.52 -5.28 -5.68
C VAL A 131 -2.86 -4.67 -6.05
N TYR A 132 -3.58 -5.25 -7.02
CA TYR A 132 -4.89 -4.78 -7.42
C TYR A 132 -5.91 -4.89 -6.28
N VAL A 133 -5.95 -6.03 -5.58
CA VAL A 133 -6.81 -6.24 -4.41
C VAL A 133 -6.51 -5.21 -3.33
N LYS A 134 -5.23 -5.00 -2.98
CA LYS A 134 -4.84 -3.99 -1.96
C LYS A 134 -5.20 -2.57 -2.36
N THR A 135 -5.06 -2.23 -3.64
CA THR A 135 -5.49 -0.93 -4.17
C THR A 135 -7.00 -0.75 -4.04
N TRP A 136 -7.78 -1.80 -4.27
CA TRP A 136 -9.23 -1.75 -4.16
C TRP A 136 -9.69 -1.66 -2.70
N GLU A 137 -9.05 -2.40 -1.79
CA GLU A 137 -9.27 -2.29 -0.34
C GLU A 137 -9.03 -0.85 0.16
N LEU A 138 -7.92 -0.22 -0.24
CA LEU A 138 -7.62 1.17 0.09
C LEU A 138 -8.70 2.13 -0.42
N LYS A 139 -9.12 1.99 -1.69
CA LYS A 139 -10.19 2.82 -2.25
C LYS A 139 -11.50 2.64 -1.50
N LYS A 140 -11.87 1.41 -1.18
CA LYS A 140 -13.09 1.10 -0.42
C LYS A 140 -13.08 1.81 0.94
N TYR A 141 -11.98 1.68 1.68
CA TYR A 141 -11.83 2.34 2.97
C TYR A 141 -11.94 3.87 2.84
N PHE A 142 -11.25 4.46 1.87
CA PHE A 142 -11.32 5.91 1.62
C PHE A 142 -12.76 6.39 1.40
N TYR A 143 -13.55 5.66 0.60
CA TYR A 143 -14.95 6.01 0.37
C TYR A 143 -15.81 5.84 1.63
N GLU A 144 -15.54 4.84 2.46
CA GLU A 144 -16.24 4.64 3.72
C GLU A 144 -15.94 5.76 4.72
N GLU A 145 -14.68 6.18 4.83
CA GLU A 145 -14.27 7.31 5.68
C GLU A 145 -14.81 8.64 5.17
N LEU A 146 -14.73 8.89 3.85
CA LEU A 146 -15.32 10.08 3.24
C LEU A 146 -16.82 10.16 3.52
N ARG A 147 -17.54 9.04 3.37
CA ARG A 147 -18.97 8.97 3.69
C ARG A 147 -19.22 9.28 5.17
N TYR A 148 -18.42 8.72 6.07
CA TYR A 148 -18.53 8.98 7.50
C TYR A 148 -18.31 10.46 7.83
N ASN A 149 -17.27 11.07 7.27
CA ASN A 149 -16.94 12.49 7.50
C ASN A 149 -18.02 13.43 6.93
N ILE A 150 -18.61 13.10 5.78
CA ILE A 150 -19.75 13.85 5.23
C ILE A 150 -20.97 13.76 6.17
N LEU A 151 -21.31 12.56 6.65
CA LEU A 151 -22.43 12.37 7.57
C LEU A 151 -22.22 13.11 8.89
N LEU A 152 -20.99 13.08 9.43
CA LEU A 152 -20.62 13.80 10.63
C LEU A 152 -20.79 15.31 10.43
N TYR A 153 -20.28 15.86 9.33
CA TYR A 153 -20.44 17.27 8.98
C TYR A 153 -21.92 17.67 8.90
N LEU A 154 -22.74 16.88 8.21
CA LEU A 154 -24.18 17.13 8.11
C LEU A 154 -24.86 17.10 9.49
N GLY A 155 -24.46 16.17 10.36
CA GLY A 155 -24.96 16.09 11.74
C GLY A 155 -24.58 17.32 12.58
N ILE A 156 -23.34 17.81 12.47
CA ILE A 156 -22.89 19.03 13.13
C ILE A 156 -23.71 20.23 12.63
N HIS A 157 -23.86 20.38 11.32
CA HIS A 157 -24.61 21.48 10.73
C HIS A 157 -26.09 21.47 11.14
N ALA A 158 -26.74 20.30 11.15
CA ALA A 158 -28.10 20.15 11.64
C ALA A 158 -28.23 20.56 13.12
N SER A 159 -27.23 20.21 13.94
CA SER A 159 -27.19 20.58 15.36
C SER A 159 -27.03 22.09 15.55
N ILE A 160 -26.16 22.75 14.78
CA ILE A 160 -25.99 24.21 14.79
C ILE A 160 -27.29 24.92 14.41
N ASN A 161 -27.97 24.47 13.35
CA ASN A 161 -29.26 25.06 12.95
C ASN A 161 -30.32 24.90 14.04
N LYS A 162 -30.35 23.76 14.73
CA LYS A 162 -31.27 23.53 15.84
C LYS A 162 -30.98 24.48 17.01
N ILE A 163 -29.70 24.73 17.33
CA ILE A 163 -29.30 25.69 18.36
C ILE A 163 -29.77 27.10 17.98
N LYS A 164 -29.51 27.56 16.75
CA LYS A 164 -29.97 28.88 16.28
C LYS A 164 -31.48 29.05 16.40
N LEU A 165 -32.25 28.03 16.00
CA LEU A 165 -33.70 28.04 16.11
C LEU A 165 -34.18 28.09 17.57
N LEU A 166 -33.48 27.43 18.48
CA LEU A 166 -33.75 27.53 19.92
C LEU A 166 -33.44 28.93 20.46
N GLU A 167 -32.33 29.54 20.04
CA GLU A 167 -31.95 30.92 20.41
C GLU A 167 -32.98 31.95 19.90
N GLU A 168 -33.44 31.80 18.65
CA GLU A 168 -34.50 32.63 18.07
C GLU A 168 -35.81 32.50 18.86
N ASN A 169 -36.21 31.27 19.20
CA ASN A 169 -37.41 31.02 20.00
C ASN A 169 -37.31 31.60 21.43
N LEU A 170 -36.14 31.48 22.07
CA LEU A 170 -35.89 32.10 23.38
C LEU A 170 -36.02 33.63 23.29
N SER A 171 -35.41 34.24 22.27
CA SER A 171 -35.51 35.69 22.06
C SER A 171 -36.95 36.16 21.84
N LEU A 172 -37.78 35.36 21.14
CA LEU A 172 -39.19 35.65 20.96
C LEU A 172 -39.97 35.53 22.27
N LEU A 173 -39.71 34.50 23.07
CA LEU A 173 -40.35 34.31 24.38
C LEU A 173 -40.05 35.48 25.32
N ASP A 174 -38.78 35.90 25.40
CA ASP A 174 -38.38 37.04 26.24
C ASP A 174 -39.15 38.32 25.88
N LYS A 175 -39.38 38.58 24.59
CA LYS A 175 -40.17 39.73 24.11
C LYS A 175 -41.67 39.64 24.41
N THR A 176 -42.21 38.43 24.59
CA THR A 176 -43.64 38.24 24.90
C THR A 176 -43.96 38.32 26.38
N VAL A 177 -42.97 38.12 27.24
CA VAL A 177 -43.12 38.17 28.71
C VAL A 177 -42.94 39.59 29.26
N SER A 178 -42.24 40.48 28.54
CA SER A 178 -42.16 41.93 28.81
C SER A 178 -43.39 42.68 28.32
#